data_AF-A0A6A1VLR4-F1
#
_entry.id   AF-A0A6A1VLR4-F1
#
_cell.length_a   1.000
_cell.length_b   1.000
_cell.length_c   1.000
_cell.angle_alpha   90.00
_cell.angle_beta   90.00
_cell.angle_gamma   90.00
#
_symmetry.space_group_name_H-M   'P 1'
#
loop_
_entity.id
_entity.type
_entity.pdbx_description
1 polymer ?
#
loop_
_entity_poly.entity_id
_entity_poly.type
_entity_poly.pdbx_seq_one_letter_code
_entity_poly.pdbx_strand_id
1 'polypeptide(L)'
;MDAFERELLMQFGPSPIVNHHGQLAKLKQEGKVHTYVEEFRQLQTLVRGWSEEALIGTFVDGLKPWIAKELKLKQPTRLQEAMRMAEDSYRFEKKQVKEEAASKEDETL
;
A
#
# COMPACT_ATOMS: atom_id res chain seq x y z
N MET A 1 29.34 -21.46 -20.41
CA MET A 1 29.14 -20.39 -19.43
C MET A 1 30.40 -20.27 -18.60
N ASP A 2 31.10 -19.18 -18.86
CA ASP A 2 32.37 -18.84 -18.21
C ASP A 2 32.13 -18.42 -16.76
N ALA A 3 33.17 -18.50 -15.92
CA ALA A 3 33.10 -18.10 -14.52
C ALA A 3 32.67 -16.63 -14.37
N PHE A 4 33.11 -15.78 -15.30
CA PHE A 4 32.75 -14.35 -15.36
C PHE A 4 31.26 -14.13 -15.65
N GLU A 5 30.68 -14.87 -16.60
CA GLU A 5 29.24 -14.77 -16.89
C GLU A 5 28.39 -15.20 -15.70
N ARG A 6 28.82 -16.22 -14.93
CA ARG A 6 28.12 -16.65 -13.72
C ARG A 6 28.20 -15.61 -12.62
N GLU A 7 29.36 -15.00 -12.41
CA GLU A 7 29.55 -13.96 -11.40
C GLU A 7 28.75 -12.70 -11.74
N LEU A 8 28.71 -12.32 -13.03
CA LEU A 8 27.89 -11.21 -13.52
C LEU A 8 26.40 -11.51 -13.41
N LEU A 9 25.93 -12.72 -13.71
CA LEU A 9 24.53 -13.12 -13.51
C LEU A 9 24.14 -13.23 -12.03
N MET A 10 25.09 -13.57 -11.15
CA MET A 10 24.87 -13.64 -9.72
C MET A 10 24.81 -12.25 -9.07
N GLN A 11 25.55 -11.26 -9.60
CA GLN A 11 25.53 -9.88 -9.13
C GLN A 11 24.52 -8.97 -9.84
N PHE A 12 24.24 -9.23 -11.13
CA PHE A 12 23.46 -8.35 -12.01
C PHE A 12 22.45 -9.08 -12.91
N GLY A 13 22.40 -10.41 -12.85
CA GLY A 13 21.32 -11.15 -13.52
C GLY A 13 19.99 -10.89 -12.80
N PRO A 14 18.84 -11.00 -13.50
CA PRO A 14 17.55 -10.99 -12.83
C PRO A 14 17.53 -12.15 -11.85
N SER A 15 17.75 -11.85 -10.58
CA SER A 15 17.76 -12.87 -9.55
C SER A 15 16.40 -13.58 -9.59
N PRO A 16 16.34 -14.91 -9.79
CA PRO A 16 15.09 -15.65 -9.66
C PRO A 16 14.57 -15.63 -8.22
N ILE A 17 15.36 -15.07 -7.29
CA ILE A 17 14.97 -14.82 -5.91
C ILE A 17 14.02 -13.62 -5.93
N VAL A 18 12.73 -13.93 -5.97
CA VAL A 18 11.63 -12.97 -5.77
C VAL A 18 11.95 -12.13 -4.52
N ASN A 19 12.30 -10.85 -4.73
CA ASN A 19 12.63 -9.94 -3.65
C ASN A 19 11.34 -9.38 -3.03
N HIS A 20 10.72 -10.16 -2.15
CA HIS A 20 9.50 -9.77 -1.43
C HIS A 20 9.70 -8.51 -0.59
N HIS A 21 10.90 -8.29 -0.03
CA HIS A 21 11.23 -7.06 0.70
C HIS A 21 11.19 -5.84 -0.23
N GLY A 22 11.78 -5.95 -1.41
CA GLY A 22 11.75 -4.90 -2.43
C GLY A 22 10.35 -4.65 -2.98
N GLN A 23 9.54 -5.69 -3.14
CA GLN A 23 8.14 -5.55 -3.55
C GLN A 23 7.32 -4.83 -2.48
N LEU A 24 7.45 -5.23 -1.21
CA LEU A 24 6.76 -4.57 -0.10
C LEU A 24 7.14 -3.08 0.00
N ALA A 25 8.44 -2.77 -0.10
CA ALA A 25 8.94 -1.39 -0.02
C ALA A 25 8.50 -0.50 -1.19
N LYS A 26 8.26 -1.10 -2.36
CA LYS A 26 7.86 -0.38 -3.58
C LYS A 26 6.34 -0.39 -3.80
N LEU A 27 5.57 -1.14 -3.01
CA LEU A 27 4.13 -1.26 -3.20
C LEU A 27 3.47 0.11 -3.06
N LYS A 28 2.71 0.51 -4.09
CA LYS A 28 1.94 1.76 -4.11
C LYS A 28 0.48 1.47 -4.43
N GLN A 29 -0.41 2.26 -3.84
CA GLN A 29 -1.83 2.21 -4.12
C GLN A 29 -2.12 2.87 -5.48
N GLU A 30 -2.31 2.06 -6.53
CA GLU A 30 -2.74 2.54 -7.84
C GLU A 30 -4.28 2.66 -7.91
N GLY A 31 -4.98 1.65 -7.40
CA GLY A 31 -6.43 1.51 -7.48
C GLY A 31 -7.18 1.72 -6.15
N LYS A 32 -8.05 0.75 -5.85
CA LYS A 32 -8.85 0.71 -4.63
C LYS A 32 -7.96 0.45 -3.43
N VAL A 33 -8.27 1.07 -2.30
CA VAL A 33 -7.55 0.85 -1.03
C VAL A 33 -7.59 -0.62 -0.62
N HIS A 34 -8.73 -1.28 -0.78
CA HIS A 34 -8.90 -2.68 -0.43
C HIS A 34 -7.88 -3.59 -1.12
N THR A 35 -7.70 -3.42 -2.43
CA THR A 35 -6.71 -4.18 -3.21
C THR A 35 -5.29 -3.95 -2.71
N TYR A 36 -4.93 -2.69 -2.43
CA TYR A 36 -3.63 -2.36 -1.86
C TYR A 36 -3.42 -2.99 -0.47
N VAL A 37 -4.43 -2.98 0.40
CA VAL A 37 -4.37 -3.60 1.73
C VAL A 37 -4.19 -5.11 1.63
N GLU A 38 -4.89 -5.78 0.72
CA GLU A 38 -4.75 -7.22 0.48
C GLU A 38 -3.35 -7.59 -0.01
N GLU A 39 -2.84 -6.87 -1.01
CA GLU A 39 -1.49 -7.07 -1.56
C GLU A 39 -0.41 -6.83 -0.50
N PHE A 40 -0.53 -5.74 0.28
CA PHE A 40 0.40 -5.43 1.36
C PHE A 40 0.39 -6.53 2.42
N ARG A 41 -0.80 -7.02 2.81
CA ARG A 41 -0.94 -8.11 3.78
C ARG A 41 -0.26 -9.38 3.29
N GLN A 42 -0.47 -9.76 2.02
CA GLN A 42 0.19 -10.93 1.44
C GLN A 42 1.71 -10.78 1.45
N LEU A 43 2.25 -9.67 0.94
CA LEU A 43 3.69 -9.41 0.92
C LEU A 43 4.29 -9.37 2.34
N GLN A 44 3.56 -8.81 3.31
CA GLN A 44 3.99 -8.75 4.71
C GLN A 44 4.15 -10.15 5.32
N THR A 45 3.34 -11.14 4.93
CA THR A 45 3.51 -12.53 5.38
C THR A 45 4.74 -13.23 4.78
N LEU A 46 5.21 -12.74 3.63
CA LEU A 46 6.32 -13.31 2.86
C LEU A 46 7.69 -12.72 3.26
N VAL A 47 7.72 -11.67 4.07
CA VAL A 47 8.96 -11.03 4.56
C VAL A 47 9.19 -11.29 6.05
N ARG A 48 10.45 -11.18 6.49
CA ARG A 48 10.86 -11.28 7.92
C ARG A 48 11.73 -10.09 8.30
N GLY A 49 11.92 -9.83 9.60
CA GLY A 49 12.89 -8.83 10.08
C GLY A 49 12.48 -7.35 9.95
N TRP A 50 11.22 -7.07 9.62
CA TRP A 50 10.67 -5.72 9.68
C TRP A 50 10.12 -5.43 11.07
N SER A 51 10.44 -4.24 11.63
CA SER A 51 9.74 -3.74 12.81
C SER A 51 8.32 -3.31 12.45
N GLU A 52 7.43 -3.28 13.45
CA GLU A 52 6.06 -2.80 13.24
C GLU A 52 6.03 -1.34 12.76
N GLU A 53 6.91 -0.50 13.31
CA GLU A 53 7.10 0.88 12.85
C GLU A 53 7.50 0.96 11.37
N ALA A 54 8.45 0.13 10.91
CA ALA A 54 8.87 0.11 9.52
C ALA A 54 7.75 -0.36 8.57
N LEU A 55 6.94 -1.34 9.01
CA LEU A 55 5.77 -1.80 8.27
C LEU A 55 4.71 -0.72 8.16
N ILE A 56 4.41 -0.02 9.26
CA ILE A 56 3.44 1.08 9.29
C ILE A 56 3.92 2.22 8.40
N GLY A 57 5.18 2.64 8.54
CA GLY A 57 5.76 3.72 7.71
C GLY A 57 5.67 3.40 6.23
N THR A 58 6.06 2.19 5.84
CA THR A 58 6.01 1.74 4.44
C THR A 58 4.58 1.61 3.92
N PHE A 59 3.67 1.07 4.74
CA PHE A 59 2.25 0.97 4.41
C PHE A 59 1.64 2.36 4.16
N VAL A 60 1.92 3.32 5.05
CA VAL A 60 1.39 4.68 4.96
C VAL A 60 1.98 5.43 3.76
N ASP A 61 3.28 5.28 3.50
CA ASP A 61 3.93 5.93 2.36
C ASP A 61 3.56 5.30 1.00
N GLY A 62 2.98 4.09 1.01
CA GLY A 62 2.44 3.45 -0.18
C GLY A 62 1.00 3.87 -0.51
N LEU A 63 0.26 4.49 0.41
CA LEU A 63 -1.10 4.95 0.17
C LEU A 63 -1.17 6.22 -0.69
N LYS A 64 -2.34 6.51 -1.24
CA LYS A 64 -2.60 7.79 -1.89
C LYS A 64 -2.40 8.95 -0.90
N PRO A 65 -1.89 10.12 -1.35
CA PRO A 65 -1.46 11.20 -0.47
C PRO A 65 -2.51 11.67 0.56
N TRP A 66 -3.78 11.71 0.18
CA TRP A 66 -4.85 12.18 1.06
C TRP A 66 -5.16 11.18 2.20
N ILE A 67 -5.15 9.88 1.91
CA ILE A 67 -5.30 8.82 2.94
C ILE A 67 -4.06 8.81 3.83
N ALA A 68 -2.87 8.84 3.22
CA ALA A 68 -1.62 8.86 3.95
C ALA A 68 -1.57 10.02 4.95
N LYS A 69 -2.05 11.21 4.54
CA LYS A 69 -2.15 12.39 5.42
C LYS A 69 -3.08 12.13 6.61
N GLU A 70 -4.25 11.54 6.40
CA GLU A 70 -5.18 11.21 7.48
C GLU A 70 -4.58 10.21 8.47
N LEU A 71 -3.92 9.16 7.98
CA LEU A 71 -3.26 8.18 8.84
C LEU A 71 -2.09 8.79 9.61
N LYS A 72 -1.31 9.70 8.99
CA LYS A 72 -0.24 10.43 9.68
C LYS A 72 -0.78 11.31 10.82
N LEU A 73 -1.98 11.86 10.69
CA LEU A 73 -2.64 12.61 11.76
C LEU A 73 -3.13 11.70 12.90
N LYS A 74 -3.63 10.51 12.57
CA LYS A 74 -4.15 9.54 13.55
C LYS A 74 -3.07 8.72 14.25
N GLN A 75 -1.85 8.69 13.69
CA GLN A 75 -0.67 8.00 14.24
C GLN A 75 -0.97 6.55 14.69
N PRO A 76 -1.34 5.65 13.77
CA PRO A 76 -1.55 4.24 14.12
C PRO A 76 -0.29 3.64 14.73
N THR A 77 -0.46 2.83 15.78
CA THR A 77 0.65 2.15 16.45
C THR A 77 0.79 0.70 16.04
N ARG A 78 -0.22 0.16 15.35
CA ARG A 78 -0.24 -1.22 14.86
C ARG A 78 -0.55 -1.28 13.38
N LEU A 79 0.07 -2.21 12.66
CA LEU A 79 -0.15 -2.36 11.22
C LEU A 79 -1.62 -2.67 10.88
N GLN A 80 -2.26 -3.55 11.66
CA GLN A 80 -3.68 -3.89 11.48
C GLN A 80 -4.60 -2.69 11.68
N GLU A 81 -4.23 -1.79 12.61
CA GLU A 81 -4.97 -0.56 12.87
C GLU A 81 -4.85 0.39 11.68
N ALA A 82 -3.64 0.56 11.14
CA ALA A 82 -3.38 1.36 9.95
C ALA A 82 -4.17 0.84 8.73
N MET A 83 -4.21 -0.49 8.52
CA MET A 83 -4.98 -1.12 7.45
C MET A 83 -6.47 -0.81 7.57
N ARG A 84 -7.05 -1.00 8.75
CA ARG A 84 -8.47 -0.69 9.00
C ARG A 84 -8.78 0.79 8.75
N MET A 85 -7.94 1.69 9.26
CA MET A 85 -8.12 3.13 9.05
C MET A 85 -8.11 3.51 7.57
N ALA A 86 -7.20 2.94 6.78
CA ALA A 86 -7.15 3.23 5.34
C ALA A 86 -8.44 2.83 4.62
N GLU A 87 -9.00 1.67 4.94
CA GLU A 87 -10.25 1.20 4.35
C GLU A 87 -11.45 2.08 4.76
N ASP A 88 -11.48 2.51 6.02
CA ASP A 88 -12.51 3.42 6.53
C ASP A 88 -12.44 4.79 5.83
N SER A 89 -11.25 5.38 5.71
CA SER A 89 -11.02 6.66 5.02
C SER A 89 -11.59 6.68 3.59
N TYR A 90 -11.42 5.59 2.84
CA TYR A 90 -11.97 5.46 1.49
C TYR A 90 -13.50 5.33 1.46
N ARG A 91 -14.09 4.67 2.46
CA ARG A 91 -15.54 4.55 2.57
C ARG A 91 -16.20 5.92 2.81
N PHE A 92 -15.55 6.82 3.54
CA PHE A 92 -16.07 8.17 3.80
C PHE A 92 -16.07 9.05 2.55
N GLU A 93 -15.00 9.04 1.76
CA GLU A 93 -14.93 9.82 0.51
C GLU A 93 -16.02 9.39 -0.49
N LYS A 94 -16.21 8.08 -0.68
CA LYS A 94 -17.25 7.56 -1.59
C LYS A 94 -18.67 7.94 -1.16
N LYS A 95 -18.92 8.08 0.16
CA LYS A 95 -20.23 8.51 0.67
C LYS A 95 -20.48 9.98 0.37
N GLN A 96 -19.50 10.86 0.58
CA GLN A 96 -19.66 12.29 0.30
C GLN A 96 -19.85 12.59 -1.19
N VAL A 97 -19.07 11.97 -2.08
CA VAL A 97 -19.20 12.17 -3.53
C VAL A 97 -20.57 11.70 -4.06
N LYS A 98 -21.12 10.61 -3.49
CA LYS A 98 -22.43 10.10 -3.91
C LYS A 98 -23.58 10.98 -3.42
N GLU A 99 -23.45 11.56 -2.23
CA GLU A 99 -24.45 12.45 -1.62
C GLU A 99 -24.46 13.82 -2.31
N GLU A 100 -23.29 14.36 -2.68
CA GLU A 100 -23.18 15.59 -3.48
C GLU A 100 -23.68 15.43 -4.94
N ALA A 101 -23.57 14.24 -5.53
CA ALA A 101 -24.11 13.97 -6.86
C ALA A 101 -25.64 13.88 -6.85
N ALA A 102 -26.23 13.25 -5.82
CA ALA A 102 -27.68 13.15 -5.67
C ALA A 102 -28.35 14.53 -5.44
N SER A 103 -27.68 15.44 -4.73
CA SER A 103 -28.19 16.80 -4.50
C SER A 103 -28.21 17.69 -5.75
N LYS A 104 -27.42 17.37 -6.79
CA LYS A 104 -27.39 18.14 -8.05
C LYS A 104 -28.41 17.67 -9.09
N GLU A 105 -28.97 16.46 -8.91
CA GLU A 105 -29.98 15.90 -9.80
C GLU A 105 -31.41 16.37 -9.45
N ASP A 106 -31.66 16.80 -8.22
CA ASP A 106 -32.98 17.29 -7.76
C ASP A 106 -33.23 18.78 -8.08
N GLU A 107 -32.18 19.60 -8.25
CA GLU A 107 -32.29 21.05 -8.49
C GLU A 107 -32.46 21.43 -9.99
N THR A 108 -32.59 20.44 -10.89
CA THR A 108 -32.72 20.66 -12.35
C THR A 108 -34.08 20.29 -12.95
N LEU A 109 -35.11 20.08 -12.12
CA LEU A 109 -36.51 19.89 -12.55
C LEU A 109 -37.41 21.07 -12.18
#